data_AF-A0A960R2C0-F1
#
_entry.id   AF-A0A960R2C0-F1
#
_cell.length_a   1.000
_cell.length_b   1.000
_cell.length_c   1.000
_cell.angle_alpha   90.00
_cell.angle_beta   90.00
_cell.angle_gamma   90.00
#
_symmetry.space_group_name_H-M   'P 1'
#
loop_
_entity.id
_entity.type
_entity.pdbx_description
1 polymer ?
#
loop_
_entity_poly.entity_id
_entity_poly.type
_entity_poly.pdbx_seq_one_letter_code
_entity_poly.pdbx_strand_id
1 'polypeptide(L)'
;EGEKDDIVGLDDAPEGEYLTDRLTQETMKFIESHRDGPFFAVLAHYAVHTPIEAKKHLTKRYQEKLDGMPKPPVEWEAESAGENRLVQDNATYAAMVESVDHGVGRLLGLLNKLGIEDNTIVVLASDHGGLSARGSNREVATSNRPLRAGKGHLYEGGLRIPMMICWPGITKPGTEIATPVSTLDLFPTFAAMAGIPLPEKAGGDGLNLVPLLRGGIAPERDAFFWHNPAPRPTSTGDWFSSAIRKGDLKLLDFPTEKKVELYDLAKDPGEAHNLADSRPEDRDRLLAELNAWRTSVGASTEPKIRKKEAKRNP
;
A
#
# COMPACT_ATOMS: atom_id res chain seq x y z
N GLU A 1 -1.63 -2.18 -27.69
CA GLU A 1 -1.89 -0.86 -27.10
C GLU A 1 -3.39 -0.78 -26.81
N GLY A 2 -3.76 -0.55 -25.54
CA GLY A 2 -5.15 -0.26 -25.18
C GLY A 2 -5.41 1.21 -25.42
N GLU A 3 -6.65 1.58 -25.74
CA GLU A 3 -7.07 2.98 -25.71
C GLU A 3 -6.67 3.56 -24.36
N LYS A 4 -5.87 4.62 -24.38
CA LYS A 4 -5.62 5.41 -23.19
C LYS A 4 -6.91 6.16 -22.95
N ASP A 5 -7.69 5.72 -21.96
CA ASP A 5 -8.80 6.54 -21.49
C ASP A 5 -8.22 7.88 -21.04
N ASP A 6 -8.77 8.98 -21.54
CA ASP A 6 -8.36 10.32 -21.12
C ASP A 6 -8.59 10.48 -19.61
N ILE A 7 -7.68 11.17 -18.94
CA ILE A 7 -7.84 11.45 -17.51
C ILE A 7 -8.91 12.53 -17.38
N VAL A 8 -10.10 12.10 -16.94
CA VAL A 8 -11.27 12.97 -16.74
C VAL A 8 -10.90 14.22 -15.94
N GLY A 9 -11.21 15.40 -16.48
CA GLY A 9 -10.99 16.68 -15.82
C GLY A 9 -9.60 17.28 -16.01
N LEU A 10 -8.76 16.70 -16.88
CA LEU A 10 -7.45 17.25 -17.29
C LEU A 10 -7.37 17.54 -18.79
N ASP A 11 -8.50 17.82 -19.43
CA ASP A 11 -8.61 18.05 -20.88
C ASP A 11 -7.80 19.28 -21.37
N ASP A 12 -7.47 20.20 -20.47
CA ASP A 12 -6.73 21.44 -20.73
C ASP A 12 -5.25 21.38 -20.32
N ALA A 13 -4.73 20.19 -20.01
CA ALA A 13 -3.35 20.02 -19.57
C ALA A 13 -2.34 20.44 -20.67
N PRO A 14 -1.39 21.36 -20.37
CA PRO A 14 -0.34 21.72 -21.31
C PRO A 14 0.55 20.54 -21.68
N GLU A 15 1.03 20.53 -22.92
CA GLU A 15 1.99 19.52 -23.37
C GLU A 15 3.27 19.56 -22.50
N GLY A 16 3.71 18.38 -22.05
CA GLY A 16 4.88 18.24 -21.19
C GLY A 16 4.66 18.52 -19.70
N GLU A 17 3.42 18.84 -19.29
CA GLU A 17 3.06 18.92 -17.87
C GLU A 17 3.17 17.54 -17.20
N TYR A 18 3.74 17.49 -15.99
CA TYR A 18 3.89 16.25 -15.25
C TYR A 18 2.66 15.98 -14.38
N LEU A 19 1.97 14.86 -14.61
CA LEU A 19 0.69 14.53 -13.99
C LEU A 19 0.70 14.63 -12.46
N THR A 20 1.78 14.18 -11.81
CA THR A 20 1.94 14.27 -10.34
C THR A 20 1.90 15.72 -9.85
N ASP A 21 2.53 16.64 -10.59
CA ASP A 21 2.51 18.07 -10.26
C ASP A 21 1.13 18.67 -10.50
N ARG A 22 0.46 18.26 -11.58
CA ARG A 22 -0.88 18.74 -11.93
C ARG A 22 -1.91 18.36 -10.87
N LEU A 23 -1.93 17.10 -10.44
CA LEU A 23 -2.82 16.66 -9.37
C LEU A 23 -2.56 17.40 -8.04
N THR A 24 -1.29 17.66 -7.72
CA THR A 24 -0.93 18.49 -6.57
C THR A 24 -1.51 19.89 -6.73
N GLN A 25 -1.34 20.50 -7.90
CA GLN A 25 -1.82 21.85 -8.20
C GLN A 25 -3.35 21.97 -8.11
N GLU A 26 -4.10 20.99 -8.62
CA GLU A 26 -5.56 20.99 -8.53
C GLU A 26 -6.03 20.81 -7.08
N THR A 27 -5.36 19.95 -6.31
CA THR A 27 -5.65 19.79 -4.87
C THR A 27 -5.37 21.09 -4.10
N MET A 28 -4.27 21.77 -4.41
CA MET A 28 -3.94 23.07 -3.83
C MET A 28 -5.01 24.13 -4.13
N LYS A 29 -5.51 24.20 -5.37
CA LYS A 29 -6.60 25.12 -5.75
C LYS A 29 -7.89 24.80 -4.98
N PHE A 30 -8.21 23.52 -4.80
CA PHE A 30 -9.37 23.10 -4.01
C PHE A 30 -9.23 23.57 -2.55
N ILE A 31 -8.08 23.33 -1.91
CA ILE A 31 -7.83 23.76 -0.52
C ILE A 31 -7.91 25.29 -0.41
N GLU A 32 -7.30 26.04 -1.32
CA GLU A 32 -7.29 27.50 -1.29
C GLU A 32 -8.71 28.09 -1.43
N SER A 33 -9.56 27.48 -2.27
CA SER A 33 -10.96 27.91 -2.45
C SER A 33 -11.90 27.54 -1.30
N HIS A 34 -11.50 26.60 -0.44
CA HIS A 34 -12.29 26.12 0.70
C HIS A 34 -11.70 26.48 2.07
N ARG A 35 -10.66 27.33 2.10
CA ARG A 35 -9.89 27.68 3.31
C ARG A 35 -10.72 28.27 4.46
N ASP A 36 -11.89 28.83 4.18
CA ASP A 36 -12.75 29.48 5.17
C ASP A 36 -13.70 28.49 5.88
N GLY A 37 -13.68 27.20 5.50
CA GLY A 37 -14.48 26.15 6.12
C GLY A 37 -13.71 24.82 6.25
N PRO A 38 -14.32 23.79 6.87
CA PRO A 38 -13.72 22.46 6.89
C PRO A 38 -13.75 21.86 5.48
N PHE A 39 -12.67 21.20 5.10
CA PHE A 39 -12.57 20.47 3.84
C PHE A 39 -12.08 19.04 4.08
N PHE A 40 -12.38 18.17 3.13
CA PHE A 40 -11.80 16.83 3.03
C PHE A 40 -11.24 16.67 1.62
N ALA A 41 -9.93 16.62 1.50
CA ALA A 41 -9.23 16.51 0.22
C ALA A 41 -8.51 15.16 0.14
N VAL A 42 -8.75 14.41 -0.95
CA VAL A 42 -8.06 13.15 -1.24
C VAL A 42 -7.21 13.36 -2.48
N LEU A 43 -5.89 13.46 -2.27
CA LEU A 43 -4.92 13.44 -3.36
C LEU A 43 -4.47 11.99 -3.62
N ALA A 44 -5.19 11.32 -4.51
CA ALA A 44 -4.83 9.99 -4.99
C ALA A 44 -3.90 10.10 -6.20
N HIS A 45 -2.59 10.13 -5.95
CA HIS A 45 -1.61 10.13 -7.04
C HIS A 45 -1.69 8.85 -7.88
N TYR A 46 -1.56 8.98 -9.21
CA TYR A 46 -1.24 7.85 -10.08
C TYR A 46 0.19 7.36 -9.84
N ALA A 47 1.11 8.28 -9.54
CA ALA A 47 2.45 7.92 -9.12
C ALA A 47 2.38 7.09 -7.83
N VAL A 48 3.15 6.01 -7.69
CA VAL A 48 4.30 5.61 -8.54
C VAL A 48 3.98 4.40 -9.43
N HIS A 49 2.74 4.28 -9.91
CA HIS A 49 2.32 3.19 -10.77
C HIS A 49 3.01 3.23 -12.15
N THR A 50 3.18 2.07 -12.78
CA THR A 50 3.65 1.95 -14.17
C THR A 50 2.68 2.61 -15.16
N PRO A 51 3.14 3.16 -16.30
CA PRO A 51 4.52 3.17 -16.78
C PRO A 51 5.45 4.06 -15.94
N ILE A 52 6.72 3.67 -15.84
CA ILE A 52 7.71 4.37 -15.00
C ILE A 52 8.26 5.58 -15.77
N GLU A 53 7.63 6.73 -15.58
CA GLU A 53 7.92 7.98 -16.28
C GLU A 53 8.13 9.12 -15.28
N ALA A 54 9.25 9.84 -15.41
CA ALA A 54 9.62 10.92 -14.50
C ALA A 54 10.28 12.11 -15.22
N LYS A 55 10.41 13.23 -14.50
CA LYS A 55 11.07 14.43 -15.00
C LYS A 55 12.54 14.16 -15.31
N LYS A 56 12.96 14.46 -16.55
CA LYS A 56 14.31 14.16 -17.07
C LYS A 56 15.45 14.61 -16.15
N HIS A 57 15.36 15.80 -15.56
CA HIS A 57 16.41 16.33 -14.69
C HIS A 57 16.55 15.55 -13.37
N LEU A 58 15.44 15.09 -12.77
CA LEU A 58 15.46 14.23 -11.58
C LEU A 58 15.99 12.85 -11.92
N THR A 59 15.53 12.25 -13.03
CA THR A 59 16.04 10.95 -13.50
C THR A 59 17.55 11.01 -13.71
N LYS A 60 18.06 12.06 -14.35
CA LYS A 60 19.50 12.27 -14.56
C LYS A 60 20.26 12.32 -13.22
N ARG A 61 19.75 13.07 -12.24
CA ARG A 61 20.37 13.18 -10.92
C ARG A 61 20.45 11.83 -10.20
N TYR A 62 19.39 11.03 -10.25
CA TYR A 62 19.42 9.69 -9.65
C TYR A 62 20.26 8.71 -10.44
N GLN A 63 20.38 8.87 -11.75
CA GLN A 63 21.31 8.08 -12.55
C GLN A 63 22.76 8.35 -12.14
N GLU A 64 23.14 9.63 -12.02
CA GLU A 64 24.47 10.02 -11.54
C GLU A 64 24.76 9.48 -10.13
N LYS A 65 23.76 9.50 -9.24
CA LYS A 65 23.86 8.86 -7.92
C LYS A 65 24.08 7.36 -8.03
N LEU A 66 23.28 6.67 -8.85
CA LEU A 66 23.32 5.23 -9.04
C LEU A 66 24.65 4.77 -9.65
N ASP A 67 25.20 5.53 -10.60
CA ASP A 67 26.49 5.24 -11.25
C ASP A 67 27.65 5.24 -10.23
N GLY A 68 27.52 6.00 -9.14
CA GLY A 68 28.47 6.02 -8.03
C GLY A 68 28.25 4.94 -6.96
N MET A 69 27.19 4.12 -7.06
CA MET A 69 26.86 3.08 -6.09
C MET A 69 27.48 1.73 -6.47
N PRO A 70 27.85 0.89 -5.49
CA PRO A 70 28.31 -0.47 -5.79
C PRO A 70 27.19 -1.28 -6.44
N LYS A 71 27.55 -2.09 -7.45
CA LYS A 71 26.60 -3.02 -8.06
C LYS A 71 26.28 -4.15 -7.08
N PRO A 72 24.99 -4.49 -6.90
CA PRO A 72 24.61 -5.61 -6.07
C PRO A 72 25.09 -6.93 -6.70
N PRO A 73 25.49 -7.93 -5.89
CA PRO A 73 25.91 -9.23 -6.40
C PRO A 73 24.72 -10.07 -6.89
N VAL A 74 23.53 -9.84 -6.33
CA VAL A 74 22.28 -10.53 -6.65
C VAL A 74 21.16 -9.49 -6.68
N GLU A 75 20.48 -9.42 -7.82
CA GLU A 75 19.35 -8.50 -8.01
C GLU A 75 17.99 -9.17 -7.83
N TRP A 76 17.94 -10.50 -7.96
CA TRP A 76 16.70 -11.27 -8.03
C TRP A 76 16.78 -12.54 -7.19
N GLU A 77 15.65 -12.90 -6.59
CA GLU A 77 15.43 -14.17 -5.88
C GLU A 77 14.20 -14.86 -6.46
N ALA A 78 14.27 -16.17 -6.66
CA ALA A 78 13.16 -16.94 -7.21
C ALA A 78 12.00 -17.07 -6.22
N GLU A 79 10.77 -17.10 -6.75
CA GLU A 79 9.53 -17.41 -6.05
C GLU A 79 8.72 -18.46 -6.80
N SER A 80 7.69 -19.03 -6.16
CA SER A 80 6.94 -20.17 -6.73
C SER A 80 6.34 -19.91 -8.12
N ALA A 81 5.94 -18.67 -8.42
CA ALA A 81 5.46 -18.25 -9.74
C ALA A 81 6.20 -17.04 -10.31
N GLY A 82 7.47 -16.84 -9.96
CA GLY A 82 8.17 -15.65 -10.40
C GLY A 82 9.49 -15.38 -9.71
N GLU A 83 9.77 -14.10 -9.51
CA GLU A 83 10.98 -13.62 -8.84
C GLU A 83 10.74 -12.27 -8.15
N ASN A 84 11.51 -12.03 -7.10
CA ASN A 84 11.51 -10.83 -6.28
C ASN A 84 12.77 -9.99 -6.58
N ARG A 85 12.58 -8.68 -6.81
CA ARG A 85 13.67 -7.71 -6.89
C ARG A 85 14.23 -7.45 -5.50
N LEU A 86 15.54 -7.59 -5.35
CA LEU A 86 16.25 -7.48 -4.06
C LEU A 86 16.89 -6.12 -3.82
N VAL A 87 16.87 -5.22 -4.82
CA VAL A 87 17.64 -3.98 -4.82
C VAL A 87 16.79 -2.82 -5.33
N GLN A 88 16.97 -1.65 -4.73
CA GLN A 88 16.37 -0.38 -5.16
C GLN A 88 17.38 0.41 -6.00
N ASP A 89 17.30 0.27 -7.32
CA ASP A 89 18.28 0.80 -8.27
C ASP A 89 17.64 1.31 -9.58
N ASN A 90 16.37 1.70 -9.54
CA ASN A 90 15.71 2.33 -10.66
C ASN A 90 15.71 3.87 -10.49
N ALA A 91 16.57 4.56 -11.24
CA ALA A 91 16.72 6.02 -11.17
C ALA A 91 15.43 6.77 -11.53
N THR A 92 14.67 6.29 -12.51
CA THR A 92 13.39 6.90 -12.91
C THR A 92 12.35 6.74 -11.81
N TYR A 93 12.29 5.59 -11.15
CA TYR A 93 11.39 5.36 -10.02
C TYR A 93 11.72 6.25 -8.82
N ALA A 94 13.00 6.39 -8.48
CA ALA A 94 13.43 7.33 -7.44
C ALA A 94 13.00 8.78 -7.77
N ALA A 95 13.08 9.18 -9.05
CA ALA A 95 12.58 10.47 -9.52
C ALA A 95 11.05 10.63 -9.41
N MET A 96 10.28 9.55 -9.62
CA MET A 96 8.82 9.57 -9.40
C MET A 96 8.50 9.75 -7.92
N VAL A 97 9.18 9.01 -7.02
CA VAL A 97 9.01 9.12 -5.57
C VAL A 97 9.31 10.53 -5.09
N GLU A 98 10.42 11.13 -5.54
CA GLU A 98 10.73 12.52 -5.20
C GLU A 98 9.71 13.52 -5.75
N SER A 99 9.11 13.25 -6.90
CA SER A 99 8.05 14.14 -7.41
C SER A 99 6.80 14.10 -6.52
N VAL A 100 6.47 12.95 -5.93
CA VAL A 100 5.42 12.86 -4.90
C VAL A 100 5.84 13.63 -3.64
N ASP A 101 7.08 13.44 -3.17
CA ASP A 101 7.63 14.17 -2.01
C ASP A 101 7.57 15.70 -2.19
N HIS A 102 8.00 16.20 -3.35
CA HIS A 102 7.85 17.61 -3.71
C HIS A 102 6.39 18.08 -3.71
N GLY A 103 5.45 17.24 -4.17
CA GLY A 103 4.02 17.52 -4.12
C GLY A 103 3.51 17.68 -2.68
N VAL A 104 3.89 16.76 -1.80
CA VAL A 104 3.60 16.84 -0.35
C VAL A 104 4.19 18.11 0.25
N GLY A 105 5.46 18.43 -0.04
CA GLY A 105 6.11 19.65 0.44
C GLY A 105 5.39 20.94 0.01
N ARG A 106 4.89 20.98 -1.24
CA ARG A 106 4.09 22.10 -1.74
C ARG A 106 2.75 22.24 -1.02
N LEU A 107 2.08 21.13 -0.73
CA LEU A 107 0.82 21.13 0.04
C LEU A 107 1.04 21.65 1.45
N LEU A 108 2.04 21.13 2.17
CA LEU A 108 2.38 21.60 3.52
C LEU A 108 2.75 23.09 3.51
N GLY A 109 3.54 23.53 2.52
CA GLY A 109 3.87 24.94 2.33
C GLY A 109 2.64 25.83 2.08
N LEU A 110 1.63 25.33 1.36
CA LEU A 110 0.37 26.03 1.17
C LEU A 110 -0.42 26.17 2.47
N LEU A 111 -0.56 25.07 3.24
CA LEU A 111 -1.27 25.09 4.52
C LEU A 111 -0.67 26.13 5.48
N ASN A 112 0.67 26.18 5.56
CA ASN A 112 1.39 27.20 6.32
C ASN A 112 1.13 28.61 5.77
N LYS A 113 1.26 28.82 4.45
CA LYS A 113 1.00 30.13 3.81
C LYS A 113 -0.42 30.64 4.07
N LEU A 114 -1.41 29.75 4.08
CA LEU A 114 -2.80 30.08 4.35
C LEU A 114 -3.09 30.26 5.86
N GLY A 115 -2.17 29.88 6.74
CA GLY A 115 -2.33 29.97 8.19
C GLY A 115 -3.33 28.95 8.77
N ILE A 116 -3.52 27.82 8.09
CA ILE A 116 -4.50 26.78 8.46
C ILE A 116 -3.85 25.45 8.87
N GLU A 117 -2.52 25.40 8.92
CA GLU A 117 -1.76 24.19 9.26
C GLU A 117 -2.15 23.63 10.64
N ASP A 118 -2.25 24.47 11.67
CA ASP A 118 -2.60 24.06 13.04
C ASP A 118 -3.99 23.42 13.17
N ASN A 119 -4.86 23.61 12.18
CA ASN A 119 -6.21 23.04 12.13
C ASN A 119 -6.41 22.07 10.95
N THR A 120 -5.32 21.58 10.35
CA THR A 120 -5.38 20.62 9.25
C THR A 120 -4.73 19.30 9.67
N ILE A 121 -5.48 18.20 9.51
CA ILE A 121 -4.95 16.84 9.69
C ILE A 121 -4.40 16.37 8.35
N VAL A 122 -3.14 15.93 8.33
CA VAL A 122 -2.49 15.39 7.12
C VAL A 122 -2.24 13.90 7.31
N VAL A 123 -2.74 13.09 6.38
CA VAL A 123 -2.50 11.64 6.34
C VAL A 123 -1.82 11.26 5.03
N LEU A 124 -0.68 10.60 5.14
CA LEU A 124 0.02 9.97 4.02
C LEU A 124 -0.09 8.45 4.17
N ALA A 125 -0.57 7.76 3.12
CA ALA A 125 -0.65 6.31 3.09
C ALA A 125 -0.50 5.79 1.65
N SER A 126 -0.11 4.53 1.50
CA SER A 126 -0.19 3.78 0.22
C SER A 126 -1.40 2.85 0.22
N ASP A 127 -1.87 2.42 -0.95
CA ASP A 127 -2.96 1.44 -1.08
C ASP A 127 -2.47 -0.01 -0.93
N HIS A 128 -1.24 -0.29 -1.35
CA HIS A 128 -0.59 -1.60 -1.22
C HIS A 128 0.95 -1.46 -1.19
N GLY A 129 1.66 -2.57 -0.95
CA GLY A 129 3.12 -2.62 -0.99
C GLY A 129 3.72 -2.40 -2.39
N GLY A 130 5.02 -2.10 -2.46
CA GLY A 130 5.70 -1.77 -3.72
C GLY A 130 5.65 -2.91 -4.73
N LEU A 131 5.61 -2.59 -6.04
CA LEU A 131 5.78 -3.59 -7.09
C LEU A 131 7.24 -4.04 -7.12
N SER A 132 7.55 -5.08 -6.34
CA SER A 132 8.88 -5.71 -6.20
C SER A 132 8.92 -7.16 -6.70
N ALA A 133 7.79 -7.73 -7.10
CA ALA A 133 7.68 -9.10 -7.58
C ALA A 133 7.10 -9.16 -8.99
N ARG A 134 7.53 -10.14 -9.79
CA ARG A 134 6.98 -10.41 -11.12
C ARG A 134 6.89 -11.89 -11.42
N GLY A 135 5.90 -12.29 -12.20
CA GLY A 135 5.73 -13.64 -12.71
C GLY A 135 6.09 -13.83 -14.19
N SER A 136 6.53 -12.77 -14.85
CA SER A 136 7.01 -12.76 -16.23
C SER A 136 7.99 -11.60 -16.42
N ASN A 137 8.31 -11.21 -17.65
CA ASN A 137 9.18 -10.07 -17.99
C ASN A 137 8.58 -8.68 -17.70
N ARG A 138 7.78 -8.54 -16.64
CA ARG A 138 7.21 -7.26 -16.20
C ARG A 138 8.34 -6.36 -15.65
N GLU A 139 8.27 -5.07 -15.94
CA GLU A 139 9.13 -4.08 -15.30
C GLU A 139 8.79 -3.95 -13.81
N VAL A 140 9.81 -4.04 -12.96
CA VAL A 140 9.74 -3.95 -11.51
C VAL A 140 10.77 -2.92 -11.08
N ALA A 141 10.33 -1.93 -10.31
CA ALA A 141 11.08 -0.70 -10.14
C ALA A 141 11.63 -0.51 -8.73
N THR A 142 11.26 -1.38 -7.79
CA THR A 142 11.65 -1.26 -6.39
C THR A 142 11.90 -2.61 -5.75
N SER A 143 12.41 -2.58 -4.52
CA SER A 143 12.51 -3.72 -3.62
C SER A 143 11.87 -3.35 -2.28
N ASN A 144 11.21 -4.31 -1.64
CA ASN A 144 10.58 -4.14 -0.33
C ASN A 144 11.40 -4.78 0.79
N ARG A 145 12.65 -5.18 0.53
CA ARG A 145 13.50 -5.82 1.54
C ARG A 145 13.60 -4.96 2.81
N PRO A 146 13.61 -5.59 4.00
CA PRO A 146 13.72 -7.03 4.23
C PRO A 146 12.41 -7.82 4.09
N LEU A 147 11.29 -7.18 3.72
CA LEU A 147 10.00 -7.84 3.58
C LEU A 147 9.95 -8.66 2.28
N ARG A 148 9.30 -9.82 2.34
CA ARG A 148 9.17 -10.74 1.21
C ARG A 148 8.12 -10.26 0.21
N ALA A 149 8.46 -10.39 -1.07
CA ALA A 149 7.62 -10.05 -2.22
C ALA A 149 7.05 -8.60 -2.20
N GLY A 150 5.93 -8.39 -2.90
CA GLY A 150 5.37 -7.07 -3.17
C GLY A 150 3.93 -7.10 -3.67
N LYS A 151 3.52 -6.04 -4.38
CA LYS A 151 2.18 -5.88 -4.97
C LYS A 151 1.62 -7.20 -5.50
N GLY A 152 0.42 -7.57 -5.03
CA GLY A 152 -0.29 -8.80 -5.40
C GLY A 152 -0.12 -9.95 -4.42
N HIS A 153 0.99 -9.99 -3.67
CA HIS A 153 1.24 -11.03 -2.68
C HIS A 153 0.64 -10.70 -1.31
N LEU A 154 0.31 -11.74 -0.54
CA LEU A 154 -0.12 -11.61 0.86
C LEU A 154 1.05 -11.72 1.86
N TYR A 155 2.30 -11.81 1.37
CA TYR A 155 3.51 -11.62 2.18
C TYR A 155 3.63 -10.16 2.66
N GLU A 156 4.44 -9.90 3.68
CA GLU A 156 4.59 -8.58 4.32
C GLU A 156 4.98 -7.49 3.33
N GLY A 157 5.77 -7.79 2.28
CA GLY A 157 6.13 -6.81 1.27
C GLY A 157 4.97 -6.38 0.38
N GLY A 158 3.91 -7.19 0.26
CA GLY A 158 2.69 -6.81 -0.46
C GLY A 158 1.66 -6.08 0.40
N LEU A 159 1.68 -6.30 1.72
CA LEU A 159 0.68 -5.79 2.66
C LEU A 159 1.14 -4.55 3.44
N ARG A 160 2.41 -4.48 3.84
CA ARG A 160 2.94 -3.41 4.68
C ARG A 160 3.20 -2.16 3.84
N ILE A 161 2.69 -1.03 4.31
CA ILE A 161 2.74 0.26 3.63
C ILE A 161 3.34 1.35 4.54
N PRO A 162 3.88 2.44 3.98
CA PRO A 162 4.08 3.65 4.76
C PRO A 162 2.73 4.23 5.18
N MET A 163 2.61 4.66 6.43
CA MET A 163 1.50 5.45 6.95
C MET A 163 2.02 6.50 7.92
N MET A 164 1.64 7.76 7.72
CA MET A 164 1.95 8.87 8.61
C MET A 164 0.67 9.68 8.84
N ILE A 165 0.43 10.07 10.09
CA ILE A 165 -0.71 10.90 10.49
C ILE A 165 -0.17 12.07 11.31
N CYS A 166 -0.34 13.28 10.81
CA CYS A 166 -0.01 14.52 11.49
C CYS A 166 -1.31 15.21 11.91
N TRP A 167 -1.54 15.32 13.21
CA TRP A 167 -2.67 16.06 13.78
C TRP A 167 -2.13 17.05 14.83
N PRO A 168 -1.92 18.32 14.43
CA PRO A 168 -1.37 19.34 15.33
C PRO A 168 -2.16 19.45 16.64
N GLY A 169 -1.42 19.57 17.75
CA GLY A 169 -1.98 19.59 19.10
C GLY A 169 -2.46 18.24 19.65
N ILE A 170 -2.56 17.18 18.82
CA ILE A 170 -3.01 15.85 19.24
C ILE A 170 -1.91 14.80 19.14
N THR A 171 -1.30 14.63 17.96
CA THR A 171 -0.19 13.69 17.78
C THR A 171 1.12 14.29 18.28
N LYS A 172 1.92 13.48 18.99
CA LYS A 172 3.28 13.89 19.39
C LYS A 172 4.24 13.79 18.19
N PRO A 173 4.92 14.89 17.77
CA PRO A 173 5.85 14.86 16.65
C PRO A 173 6.98 13.85 16.84
N GLY A 174 7.40 13.21 15.74
CA GLY A 174 8.51 12.24 15.72
C GLY A 174 8.21 10.93 16.47
N THR A 175 6.94 10.63 16.75
CA THR A 175 6.55 9.39 17.42
C THR A 175 6.36 8.27 16.42
N GLU A 176 6.98 7.12 16.69
CA GLU A 176 6.70 5.87 16.00
C GLU A 176 5.77 5.01 16.84
N ILE A 177 4.75 4.44 16.21
CA ILE A 177 3.78 3.55 16.85
C ILE A 177 3.91 2.18 16.19
N ALA A 178 4.38 1.20 16.96
CA ALA A 178 4.62 -0.16 16.46
C ALA A 178 3.34 -1.03 16.39
N THR A 179 2.24 -0.56 16.99
CA THR A 179 0.94 -1.25 16.93
C THR A 179 0.52 -1.44 15.47
N PRO A 180 0.24 -2.67 15.02
CA PRO A 180 -0.29 -2.91 13.70
C PRO A 180 -1.63 -2.21 13.49
N VAL A 181 -1.78 -1.54 12.36
CA VAL A 181 -3.03 -0.87 11.92
C VAL A 181 -3.29 -1.19 10.45
N SER A 182 -4.49 -0.90 9.98
CA SER A 182 -4.94 -1.12 8.61
C SER A 182 -5.50 0.17 7.99
N THR A 183 -5.49 0.29 6.66
CA THR A 183 -6.19 1.38 5.96
C THR A 183 -7.70 1.39 6.23
N LEU A 184 -8.27 0.23 6.61
CA LEU A 184 -9.66 0.12 7.08
C LEU A 184 -9.94 1.00 8.30
N ASP A 185 -8.92 1.23 9.14
CA ASP A 185 -9.03 2.02 10.36
C ASP A 185 -9.17 3.52 10.08
N LEU A 186 -8.81 3.98 8.87
CA LEU A 186 -8.87 5.40 8.50
C LEU A 186 -10.31 5.93 8.49
N PHE A 187 -11.28 5.15 8.00
CA PHE A 187 -12.67 5.59 7.94
C PHE A 187 -13.26 5.94 9.32
N PRO A 188 -13.27 5.02 10.32
CA PRO A 188 -13.75 5.36 11.66
C PRO A 188 -12.88 6.40 12.37
N THR A 189 -11.59 6.46 12.06
CA THR A 189 -10.69 7.49 12.61
C THR A 189 -11.06 8.88 12.09
N PHE A 190 -11.32 9.04 10.79
CA PHE A 190 -11.73 10.32 10.21
C PHE A 190 -13.08 10.79 10.72
N ALA A 191 -14.06 9.87 10.85
CA ALA A 191 -15.34 10.19 11.46
C ALA A 191 -15.16 10.70 12.90
N ALA A 192 -14.34 10.02 13.71
CA ALA A 192 -14.03 10.45 15.07
C ALA A 192 -13.30 11.79 15.14
N MET A 193 -12.35 12.05 14.24
CA MET A 193 -11.64 13.34 14.12
C MET A 193 -12.61 14.48 13.78
N ALA A 194 -13.59 14.24 12.94
CA ALA A 194 -14.63 15.20 12.57
C ALA A 194 -15.76 15.34 13.60
N GLY A 195 -15.74 14.57 14.70
CA GLY A 195 -16.81 14.55 15.69
C GLY A 195 -18.12 13.93 15.19
N ILE A 196 -18.06 13.11 14.14
CA ILE A 196 -19.22 12.47 13.52
C ILE A 196 -19.41 11.08 14.17
N PRO A 197 -20.55 10.82 14.84
CA PRO A 197 -20.84 9.49 15.36
C PRO A 197 -21.11 8.53 14.19
N LEU A 198 -20.46 7.37 14.21
CA LEU A 198 -20.75 6.31 13.25
C LEU A 198 -21.88 5.41 13.77
N PRO A 199 -22.86 5.07 12.92
CA PRO A 199 -23.76 3.96 13.20
C PRO A 199 -22.95 2.67 13.43
N GLU A 200 -23.41 1.81 14.35
CA GLU A 200 -22.73 0.57 14.75
C GLU A 200 -22.31 -0.34 13.56
N LYS A 201 -23.10 -0.32 12.47
CA LYS A 201 -22.84 -1.09 11.24
C LYS A 201 -22.07 -0.33 10.16
N ALA A 202 -21.86 0.98 10.32
CA ALA A 202 -21.24 1.81 9.30
C ALA A 202 -19.71 1.81 9.38
N GLY A 203 -19.13 1.49 10.55
CA GLY A 203 -17.67 1.49 10.76
C GLY A 203 -16.90 0.37 10.04
N GLY A 204 -17.59 -0.63 9.50
CA GLY A 204 -16.96 -1.80 8.88
C GLY A 204 -16.02 -2.54 9.85
N ASP A 205 -14.98 -3.17 9.32
CA ASP A 205 -13.96 -3.90 10.10
C ASP A 205 -12.83 -2.98 10.66
N GLY A 206 -12.97 -1.67 10.46
CA GLY A 206 -12.02 -0.65 10.90
C GLY A 206 -12.19 -0.29 12.36
N LEU A 207 -11.08 0.10 13.00
CA LEU A 207 -11.05 0.56 14.39
C LEU A 207 -10.64 2.02 14.47
N ASN A 208 -11.24 2.76 15.41
CA ASN A 208 -10.90 4.16 15.64
C ASN A 208 -9.51 4.31 16.29
N LEU A 209 -8.58 4.95 15.59
CA LEU A 209 -7.19 5.15 16.05
C LEU A 209 -7.01 6.41 16.90
N VAL A 210 -8.01 7.26 17.10
CA VAL A 210 -7.88 8.49 17.90
C VAL A 210 -7.29 8.26 19.30
N PRO A 211 -7.67 7.22 20.07
CA PRO A 211 -7.03 6.92 21.35
C PRO A 211 -5.52 6.67 21.22
N LEU A 212 -5.12 5.92 20.19
CA LEU A 212 -3.72 5.60 19.90
C LEU A 212 -2.93 6.86 19.51
N LEU A 213 -3.51 7.74 18.68
CA LEU A 213 -2.89 9.01 18.25
C LEU A 213 -2.67 10.00 19.41
N ARG A 214 -3.48 9.90 20.47
CA ARG A 214 -3.33 10.66 21.73
C ARG A 214 -2.29 10.07 22.69
N GLY A 215 -1.60 9.00 22.30
CA GLY A 215 -0.65 8.27 23.16
C GLY A 215 -1.33 7.31 24.14
N GLY A 216 -2.61 7.00 23.93
CA GLY A 216 -3.36 6.02 24.71
C GLY A 216 -3.19 4.59 24.23
N ILE A 217 -4.06 3.71 24.73
CA ILE A 217 -4.07 2.29 24.39
C ILE A 217 -4.71 2.11 23.00
N ALA A 218 -4.13 1.24 22.18
CA ALA A 218 -4.69 0.87 20.90
C ALA A 218 -6.06 0.18 21.06
N PRO A 219 -6.99 0.35 20.11
CA PRO A 219 -8.18 -0.48 20.08
C PRO A 219 -7.78 -1.96 19.93
N GLU A 220 -8.46 -2.85 20.65
CA GLU A 220 -8.20 -4.28 20.58
C GLU A 220 -8.59 -4.82 19.21
N ARG A 221 -7.66 -5.53 18.57
CA ARG A 221 -7.89 -6.25 17.32
C ARG A 221 -7.45 -7.69 17.50
N ASP A 222 -8.40 -8.60 17.39
CA ASP A 222 -8.13 -10.03 17.53
C ASP A 222 -7.23 -10.54 16.40
N ALA A 223 -7.59 -10.22 15.15
CA ALA A 223 -6.83 -10.62 13.98
C ALA A 223 -6.99 -9.65 12.80
N PHE A 224 -6.04 -9.74 11.88
CA PHE A 224 -6.15 -9.19 10.53
C PHE A 224 -6.37 -10.31 9.54
N PHE A 225 -7.16 -10.04 8.50
CA PHE A 225 -7.47 -11.01 7.47
C PHE A 225 -7.32 -10.40 6.08
N TRP A 226 -6.85 -11.22 5.15
CA TRP A 226 -6.75 -10.86 3.73
C TRP A 226 -7.21 -12.02 2.86
N HIS A 227 -7.82 -11.69 1.72
CA HIS A 227 -8.23 -12.65 0.71
C HIS A 227 -7.92 -12.11 -0.68
N ASN A 228 -7.07 -12.80 -1.43
CA ASN A 228 -6.77 -12.49 -2.83
C ASN A 228 -7.44 -13.54 -3.74
N PRO A 229 -8.63 -13.23 -4.30
CA PRO A 229 -9.32 -14.14 -5.19
C PRO A 229 -8.82 -14.10 -6.63
N ALA A 230 -8.00 -13.13 -7.01
CA ALA A 230 -7.67 -12.83 -8.41
C ALA A 230 -6.16 -12.97 -8.66
N PRO A 231 -5.64 -14.21 -8.69
CA PRO A 231 -4.21 -14.46 -8.82
C PRO A 231 -3.67 -14.01 -10.17
N ARG A 232 -2.39 -13.63 -10.19
CA ARG A 232 -1.71 -13.14 -11.39
C ARG A 232 -0.31 -13.77 -11.52
N PRO A 233 -0.23 -15.11 -11.69
CA PRO A 233 1.03 -15.83 -11.75
C PRO A 233 1.91 -15.41 -12.94
N THR A 234 1.34 -14.84 -14.00
CA THR A 234 2.09 -14.32 -15.15
C THR A 234 2.25 -12.79 -15.13
N SER A 235 1.94 -12.13 -14.01
CA SER A 235 2.14 -10.67 -13.86
C SER A 235 2.90 -10.34 -12.59
N THR A 236 2.25 -10.39 -11.43
CA THR A 236 2.86 -10.11 -10.13
C THR A 236 3.42 -11.37 -9.45
N GLY A 237 3.16 -12.56 -10.01
CA GLY A 237 3.69 -13.82 -9.50
C GLY A 237 2.97 -14.34 -8.25
N ASP A 238 1.76 -13.84 -7.98
CA ASP A 238 0.94 -14.22 -6.83
C ASP A 238 -0.11 -15.29 -7.18
N TRP A 239 -0.37 -16.14 -6.20
CA TRP A 239 -1.37 -17.21 -6.25
C TRP A 239 -2.65 -16.87 -5.49
N PHE A 240 -3.69 -17.67 -5.74
CA PHE A 240 -4.96 -17.57 -5.05
C PHE A 240 -4.72 -17.94 -3.59
N SER A 241 -4.93 -16.97 -2.71
CA SER A 241 -4.47 -17.09 -1.33
C SER A 241 -5.34 -16.30 -0.37
N SER A 242 -5.30 -16.72 0.89
CA SER A 242 -5.86 -15.99 2.03
C SER A 242 -4.85 -15.97 3.16
N ALA A 243 -4.90 -14.95 4.01
CA ALA A 243 -3.99 -14.84 5.14
C ALA A 243 -4.71 -14.37 6.40
N ILE A 244 -4.24 -14.84 7.55
CA ILE A 244 -4.62 -14.35 8.88
C ILE A 244 -3.34 -13.95 9.62
N ARG A 245 -3.37 -12.81 10.31
CA ARG A 245 -2.37 -12.43 11.31
C ARG A 245 -3.04 -12.26 12.66
N LYS A 246 -2.57 -12.99 13.67
CA LYS A 246 -3.06 -12.93 15.05
C LYS A 246 -1.87 -12.83 16.00
N GLY A 247 -1.71 -11.67 16.61
CA GLY A 247 -0.46 -11.30 17.31
C GLY A 247 0.74 -11.34 16.37
N ASP A 248 1.78 -12.09 16.76
CA ASP A 248 3.01 -12.25 16.00
C ASP A 248 2.93 -13.34 14.92
N LEU A 249 1.93 -14.23 15.00
CA LEU A 249 1.79 -15.32 14.05
C LEU A 249 1.00 -14.88 12.82
N LYS A 250 1.50 -15.25 11.65
CA LYS A 250 0.83 -15.06 10.36
C LYS A 250 0.76 -16.37 9.61
N LEU A 251 -0.43 -16.75 9.16
CA LEU A 251 -0.67 -17.93 8.34
C LEU A 251 -1.13 -17.50 6.96
N LEU A 252 -0.58 -18.15 5.92
CA LEU A 252 -1.03 -18.05 4.54
C LEU A 252 -1.54 -19.41 4.08
N ASP A 253 -2.70 -19.41 3.45
CA ASP A 253 -3.32 -20.57 2.82
C ASP A 253 -3.35 -20.37 1.30
N PHE A 254 -2.81 -21.33 0.56
CA PHE A 254 -2.76 -21.39 -0.90
C PHE A 254 -3.52 -22.64 -1.40
N PRO A 255 -4.85 -22.59 -1.51
CA PRO A 255 -5.66 -23.77 -1.81
C PRO A 255 -5.30 -24.43 -3.15
N THR A 256 -4.98 -23.65 -4.18
CA THR A 256 -4.61 -24.17 -5.50
C THR A 256 -3.28 -24.91 -5.49
N GLU A 257 -2.37 -24.52 -4.59
CA GLU A 257 -1.06 -25.16 -4.41
C GLU A 257 -1.10 -26.26 -3.35
N LYS A 258 -2.24 -26.46 -2.66
CA LYS A 258 -2.38 -27.36 -1.50
C LYS A 258 -1.31 -27.11 -0.43
N LYS A 259 -1.04 -25.83 -0.18
CA LYS A 259 0.07 -25.38 0.65
C LYS A 259 -0.43 -24.42 1.73
N VAL A 260 0.07 -24.61 2.94
CA VAL A 260 -0.14 -23.72 4.07
C VAL A 260 1.22 -23.33 4.63
N GLU A 261 1.39 -22.05 4.92
CA GLU A 261 2.61 -21.52 5.50
C GLU A 261 2.29 -20.78 6.81
N LEU A 262 3.21 -20.82 7.76
CA LEU A 262 3.09 -20.17 9.06
C LEU A 262 4.40 -19.46 9.39
N TYR A 263 4.33 -18.20 9.83
CA TYR A 263 5.49 -17.38 10.17
C TYR A 263 5.31 -16.69 11.53
N ASP A 264 6.42 -16.47 12.24
CA ASP A 264 6.50 -15.69 13.49
C ASP A 264 7.13 -14.32 13.16
N LEU A 265 6.29 -13.31 12.89
CA LEU A 265 6.70 -12.01 12.35
C LEU A 265 7.55 -11.17 13.32
N ALA A 266 7.49 -11.46 14.62
CA ALA A 266 8.35 -10.80 15.59
C ALA A 266 9.82 -11.21 15.44
N LYS A 267 10.07 -12.42 14.94
CA LYS A 267 11.42 -12.97 14.73
C LYS A 267 11.83 -13.04 13.27
N ASP A 268 10.86 -13.15 12.38
CA ASP A 268 11.06 -13.35 10.95
C ASP A 268 10.12 -12.44 10.12
N PRO A 269 10.36 -11.11 10.12
CA PRO A 269 9.56 -10.16 9.34
C PRO A 269 9.74 -10.34 7.81
N GLY A 270 10.76 -11.12 7.40
CA GLY A 270 11.01 -11.48 6.01
C GLY A 270 10.33 -12.79 5.59
N GLU A 271 9.58 -13.45 6.47
CA GLU A 271 8.83 -14.68 6.16
C GLU A 271 9.69 -15.74 5.43
N ALA A 272 10.93 -15.92 5.92
CA ALA A 272 11.92 -16.81 5.32
C ALA A 272 11.83 -18.25 5.85
N HIS A 273 11.29 -18.46 7.05
CA HIS A 273 11.26 -19.75 7.73
C HIS A 273 9.82 -20.19 8.00
N ASN A 274 9.29 -21.04 7.12
CA ASN A 274 7.96 -21.61 7.30
C ASN A 274 7.93 -22.59 8.49
N LEU A 275 7.10 -22.28 9.48
CA LEU A 275 6.92 -23.02 10.73
C LEU A 275 5.78 -24.04 10.68
N ALA A 276 5.03 -24.14 9.58
CA ALA A 276 3.78 -24.91 9.49
C ALA A 276 3.94 -26.39 9.92
N ASP A 277 5.06 -27.03 9.59
CA ASP A 277 5.33 -28.43 9.98
C ASP A 277 5.87 -28.54 11.42
N SER A 278 6.59 -27.52 11.89
CA SER A 278 7.19 -27.48 13.23
C SER A 278 6.23 -27.02 14.33
N ARG A 279 5.14 -26.34 13.96
CA ARG A 279 4.08 -25.83 14.87
C ARG A 279 2.69 -26.18 14.33
N PRO A 280 2.34 -27.47 14.23
CA PRO A 280 1.09 -27.90 13.62
C PRO A 280 -0.14 -27.42 14.40
N GLU A 281 -0.07 -27.31 15.73
CA GLU A 281 -1.19 -26.81 16.56
C GLU A 281 -1.53 -25.34 16.24
N ASP A 282 -0.53 -24.48 16.12
CA ASP A 282 -0.73 -23.07 15.72
C ASP A 282 -1.24 -22.97 14.28
N ARG A 283 -0.68 -23.77 13.37
CA ARG A 283 -1.11 -23.84 11.97
C ARG A 283 -2.58 -24.21 11.87
N ASP A 284 -2.98 -25.31 12.51
CA ASP A 284 -4.34 -25.85 12.39
C ASP A 284 -5.37 -24.92 13.06
N ARG A 285 -5.01 -24.30 14.20
CA ARG A 285 -5.83 -23.29 14.86
C ARG A 285 -6.05 -22.07 13.96
N LEU A 286 -4.99 -21.45 13.45
CA LEU A 286 -5.11 -20.25 12.62
C LEU A 286 -5.80 -20.54 11.28
N LEU A 287 -5.58 -21.73 10.69
CA LEU A 287 -6.28 -22.16 9.49
C LEU A 287 -7.79 -22.32 9.75
N ALA A 288 -8.18 -22.87 10.90
CA ALA A 288 -9.58 -22.96 11.29
C ALA A 288 -10.22 -21.57 11.48
N GLU A 289 -9.52 -20.64 12.13
CA GLU A 289 -9.97 -19.25 12.29
C GLU A 289 -10.11 -18.54 10.92
N LEU A 290 -9.14 -18.72 10.02
CA LEU A 290 -9.18 -18.18 8.65
C LEU A 290 -10.36 -18.75 7.84
N ASN A 291 -10.66 -20.04 7.99
CA ASN A 291 -11.82 -20.69 7.37
C ASN A 291 -13.15 -20.13 7.87
N ALA A 292 -13.26 -19.95 9.19
CA ALA A 292 -14.45 -19.35 9.79
C ALA A 292 -14.67 -17.92 9.27
N TRP A 293 -13.60 -17.10 9.23
CA TRP A 293 -13.67 -15.76 8.68
C TRP A 293 -14.08 -15.76 7.20
N ARG A 294 -13.45 -16.58 6.35
CA ARG A 294 -13.81 -16.71 4.91
C ARG A 294 -15.30 -16.99 4.73
N THR A 295 -15.84 -17.90 5.54
CA THR A 295 -17.27 -18.25 5.52
C THR A 295 -18.13 -17.05 5.93
N SER A 296 -17.76 -16.35 7.00
CA SER A 296 -18.52 -15.20 7.52
C SER A 296 -18.65 -14.04 6.54
N VAL A 297 -17.62 -13.81 5.71
CA VAL A 297 -17.59 -12.71 4.72
C VAL A 297 -18.01 -13.15 3.31
N GLY A 298 -18.38 -14.43 3.12
CA GLY A 298 -18.71 -14.96 1.80
C GLY A 298 -17.55 -14.91 0.80
N ALA A 299 -16.32 -15.14 1.28
CA ALA A 299 -15.13 -15.14 0.43
C ALA A 299 -15.24 -16.22 -0.65
N SER A 300 -14.75 -15.93 -1.86
CA SER A 300 -14.76 -16.92 -2.94
C SER A 300 -13.86 -18.10 -2.62
N THR A 301 -14.34 -19.31 -2.87
CA THR A 301 -13.58 -20.56 -2.69
C THR A 301 -12.76 -20.94 -3.92
N GLU A 302 -12.97 -20.26 -5.05
CA GLU A 302 -12.30 -20.52 -6.32
C GLU A 302 -11.62 -19.26 -6.88
N PRO A 303 -10.52 -19.41 -7.63
CA PRO A 303 -9.86 -18.28 -8.29
C PRO A 303 -10.77 -17.57 -9.30
N LYS A 304 -10.89 -16.25 -9.17
CA LYS A 304 -11.51 -15.38 -10.16
C LYS A 304 -10.52 -15.12 -11.30
N ILE A 305 -10.47 -16.05 -12.25
CA ILE A 305 -9.62 -15.92 -13.45
C ILE A 305 -10.26 -14.87 -14.37
N ARG A 306 -9.57 -13.74 -14.58
CA ARG A 306 -9.94 -12.80 -15.65
C ARG A 306 -9.81 -13.52 -16.99
N LYS A 307 -10.94 -13.92 -17.59
CA LYS A 307 -10.97 -14.29 -19.01
C LYS A 307 -10.52 -13.04 -19.77
N LYS A 308 -9.44 -13.12 -20.55
CA LYS A 308 -9.19 -12.10 -21.59
C LYS A 308 -10.42 -12.16 -22.49
N GLU A 309 -11.27 -11.14 -22.44
CA GLU A 309 -12.27 -10.97 -23.48
C GLU A 309 -11.50 -10.91 -24.80
N ALA A 310 -11.74 -11.91 -25.66
CA ALA A 310 -11.29 -11.84 -27.03
C ALA A 310 -11.89 -10.55 -27.58
N LYS A 311 -11.03 -9.59 -27.93
CA LYS A 311 -11.45 -8.34 -28.58
C LYS A 311 -12.50 -8.69 -29.63
N ARG A 312 -13.75 -8.26 -29.42
CA ARG A 312 -14.70 -8.17 -30.52
C ARG A 312 -14.10 -7.17 -31.48
N ASN A 313 -13.58 -7.65 -32.60
CA ASN A 313 -13.22 -6.77 -33.72
C ASN A 313 -14.48 -6.00 -34.13
N PRO A 314 -14.35 -4.70 -34.49
CA PRO A 314 -15.42 -3.96 -35.14
C PRO A 314 -15.81 -4.61 -36.48
#